data_AF-A0A1I4G082-F1
#
_entry.id   AF-A0A1I4G082-F1
#
_cell.length_a   1.000
_cell.length_b   1.000
_cell.length_c   1.000
_cell.angle_alpha   90.00
_cell.angle_beta   90.00
_cell.angle_gamma   90.00
#
_symmetry.space_group_name_H-M   'P 1'
#
loop_
_entity.id
_entity.type
_entity.pdbx_description
1 polymer ?
#
loop_
_entity_poly.entity_id
_entity_poly.type
_entity_poly.pdbx_seq_one_letter_code
_entity_poly.pdbx_strand_id
1 'polypeptide(L)'
;MEEIDDGTLHLRMEEVEVRHASVIEHLTVHEEWAKATGLADIRTGQALWDSRADFFPHLRFLDRVEEDLMRLHHYWLAPVKDLLLGLDASMNARDTRKSPEPAWHTRVTPESETRKRLCGFTDLDGMTRVFDLHARMTPNAGRLHFRLCREDGTAVIAYIGRKIQS
;
A
#
# COMPACT_ATOMS: atom_id res chain seq x y z
N MET A 1 34.19 -59.18 19.22
CA MET A 1 33.24 -58.95 20.31
C MET A 1 34.09 -58.33 21.41
N GLU A 2 34.04 -57.04 21.70
CA GLU A 2 32.97 -56.05 21.62
C GLU A 2 33.43 -54.74 20.94
N GLU A 3 32.51 -54.08 20.24
CA GLU A 3 32.53 -52.63 19.97
C GLU A 3 32.39 -51.87 21.29
N ILE A 4 33.09 -50.74 21.45
CA ILE A 4 32.45 -49.47 21.83
C ILE A 4 33.18 -48.33 21.10
N ASP A 5 32.51 -47.83 20.06
CA ASP A 5 32.72 -46.55 19.42
C ASP A 5 32.44 -45.43 20.43
N ASP A 6 33.48 -44.80 20.98
CA ASP A 6 33.33 -43.60 21.79
C ASP A 6 33.49 -42.37 20.89
N GLY A 7 32.44 -42.12 20.12
CA GLY A 7 32.25 -40.97 19.25
C GLY A 7 32.23 -39.66 20.05
N THR A 8 33.39 -39.21 20.52
CA THR A 8 33.56 -37.87 21.06
C THR A 8 33.67 -36.88 19.90
N LEU A 9 32.51 -36.38 19.45
CA LEU A 9 32.41 -35.32 18.47
C LEU A 9 32.95 -34.01 19.07
N HIS A 10 34.19 -33.65 18.73
CA HIS A 10 34.75 -32.34 19.05
C HIS A 10 34.01 -31.27 18.26
N LEU A 11 33.00 -30.63 18.88
CA LEU A 11 32.29 -29.51 18.29
C LEU A 11 33.16 -28.25 18.39
N ARG A 12 33.87 -27.93 17.32
CA ARG A 12 34.65 -26.70 17.21
C ARG A 12 33.73 -25.56 16.79
N MET A 13 33.36 -24.70 17.74
CA MET A 13 32.64 -23.46 17.45
C MET A 13 33.64 -22.42 16.97
N GLU A 14 33.60 -22.08 15.68
CA GLU A 14 34.24 -20.87 15.14
C GLU A 14 33.22 -19.74 15.16
N GLU A 15 33.53 -18.64 15.87
CA GLU A 15 32.85 -17.36 15.70
C GLU A 15 33.23 -16.80 14.32
N VAL A 16 32.35 -17.05 13.34
CA VAL A 16 32.44 -16.39 12.05
C VAL A 16 31.81 -15.01 12.20
N GLU A 17 32.63 -13.97 12.07
CA GLU A 17 32.16 -12.59 11.97
C GLU A 17 31.29 -12.47 10.72
N VAL A 18 29.97 -12.52 10.91
CA VAL A 18 28.98 -12.42 9.84
C VAL A 18 29.05 -10.99 9.31
N ARG A 19 29.92 -10.77 8.31
CA ARG A 19 29.81 -9.62 7.43
C ARG A 19 28.40 -9.66 6.87
N HIS A 20 27.54 -8.77 7.38
CA HIS A 20 26.18 -8.54 6.90
C HIS A 20 26.23 -8.06 5.45
N ALA A 21 26.51 -8.98 4.53
CA ALA A 21 26.21 -8.87 3.13
C ALA A 21 24.81 -9.45 2.94
N SER A 22 23.82 -8.83 3.59
CA SER A 22 22.45 -8.95 3.12
C SER A 22 22.41 -8.20 1.81
N VAL A 23 22.65 -8.92 0.73
CA VAL A 23 22.62 -8.41 -0.64
C VAL A 23 21.24 -7.80 -0.84
N ILE A 24 21.20 -6.51 -1.17
CA ILE A 24 19.99 -5.68 -1.28
C ILE A 24 18.94 -6.27 -2.25
N GLU A 25 19.33 -7.22 -3.11
CA GLU A 25 18.45 -7.86 -4.10
C GLU A 25 17.52 -8.97 -3.56
N HIS A 26 17.59 -9.36 -2.27
CA HIS A 26 16.72 -10.39 -1.70
C HIS A 26 15.83 -9.91 -0.53
N LEU A 27 15.84 -8.62 -0.21
CA LEU A 27 14.99 -8.04 0.84
C LEU A 27 13.53 -7.81 0.37
N THR A 28 13.30 -7.69 -0.93
CA THR A 28 11.98 -7.38 -1.50
C THR A 28 10.93 -8.45 -1.19
N VAL A 29 11.29 -9.73 -1.31
CA VAL A 29 10.35 -10.85 -1.05
C VAL A 29 9.99 -10.94 0.44
N HIS A 30 10.92 -10.64 1.33
CA HIS A 30 10.67 -10.65 2.78
C HIS A 30 9.90 -9.41 3.23
N GLU A 31 10.14 -8.23 2.64
CA GLU A 31 9.37 -7.01 2.91
C GLU A 31 7.94 -7.11 2.42
N GLU A 32 7.69 -7.61 1.21
CA GLU A 32 6.34 -7.79 0.68
C GLU A 32 5.55 -8.80 1.52
N TRP A 33 6.17 -9.92 1.91
CA TRP A 33 5.55 -10.92 2.77
C TRP A 33 5.30 -10.39 4.19
N ALA A 34 6.27 -9.71 4.80
CA ALA A 34 6.12 -9.10 6.12
C ALA A 34 5.06 -7.99 6.13
N LYS A 35 5.01 -7.15 5.09
CA LYS A 35 3.94 -6.15 4.89
C LYS A 35 2.59 -6.83 4.73
N ALA A 36 2.49 -7.90 3.93
CA ALA A 36 1.25 -8.65 3.76
C ALA A 36 0.76 -9.29 5.07
N THR A 37 1.67 -9.85 5.88
CA THR A 37 1.35 -10.41 7.19
C THR A 37 0.93 -9.34 8.19
N GLY A 38 1.70 -8.25 8.34
CA GLY A 38 1.35 -7.15 9.23
C GLY A 38 0.04 -6.46 8.85
N LEU A 39 -0.20 -6.27 7.54
CA LEU A 39 -1.43 -5.70 7.03
C LEU A 39 -2.64 -6.64 7.22
N ALA A 40 -2.43 -7.97 7.24
CA ALA A 40 -3.48 -8.94 7.54
C ALA A 40 -3.97 -8.86 9.00
N ASP A 41 -3.09 -8.46 9.93
CA ASP A 41 -3.43 -8.29 11.34
C ASP A 41 -4.23 -7.01 11.62
N ILE A 42 -4.25 -6.05 10.69
CA ILE A 42 -5.07 -4.84 10.80
C ILE A 42 -6.56 -5.18 10.63
N ARG A 43 -7.33 -4.96 11.71
CA ARG A 43 -8.77 -5.26 11.81
C ARG A 43 -9.70 -4.05 11.88
N THR A 44 -9.16 -2.84 11.99
CA THR A 44 -9.97 -1.61 12.05
C THR A 44 -9.44 -0.55 11.09
N GLY A 45 -10.31 0.39 10.70
CA GLY A 45 -9.90 1.55 9.90
C GLY A 45 -8.94 2.47 10.64
N GLN A 46 -9.10 2.63 11.96
CA GLN A 46 -8.16 3.41 12.77
C GLN A 46 -6.76 2.80 12.75
N ALA A 47 -6.64 1.48 12.99
CA ALA A 47 -5.34 0.82 12.95
C ALA A 47 -4.70 0.93 11.55
N LEU A 48 -5.50 0.86 10.48
CA LEU A 48 -5.02 1.09 9.12
C LEU A 48 -4.50 2.52 8.91
N TRP A 49 -5.22 3.52 9.44
CA TRP A 49 -4.80 4.91 9.39
C TRP A 49 -3.49 5.12 10.13
N ASP A 50 -3.38 4.64 11.37
CA ASP A 50 -2.23 4.86 12.23
C ASP A 50 -0.93 4.30 11.62
N SER A 51 -1.02 3.13 10.95
CA SER A 51 0.13 2.47 10.32
C SER A 51 0.32 2.80 8.83
N ARG A 52 -0.47 3.71 8.26
CA ARG A 52 -0.54 3.90 6.79
C ARG A 52 0.81 4.23 6.14
N ALA A 53 1.66 4.98 6.83
CA ALA A 53 2.96 5.40 6.31
C ALA A 53 3.95 4.23 6.20
N ASP A 54 3.82 3.23 7.07
CA ASP A 54 4.69 2.05 7.09
C ASP A 54 4.33 1.08 5.95
N PHE A 55 3.03 0.94 5.67
CA PHE A 55 2.53 0.02 4.64
C PHE A 55 2.47 0.64 3.24
N PHE A 56 2.26 1.96 3.14
CA PHE A 56 2.03 2.65 1.86
C PHE A 56 2.92 3.89 1.69
N PRO A 57 4.26 3.72 1.64
CA PRO A 57 5.20 4.85 1.60
C PRO A 57 5.07 5.72 0.33
N HIS A 58 4.48 5.19 -0.74
CA HIS A 58 4.27 5.93 -2.00
C HIS A 58 2.87 6.57 -2.09
N LEU A 59 2.04 6.41 -1.06
CA LEU A 59 0.72 7.00 -0.96
C LEU A 59 0.71 8.09 0.12
N ARG A 60 0.12 9.23 -0.23
CA ARG A 60 -0.25 10.27 0.74
C ARG A 60 -1.75 10.31 0.89
N PHE A 61 -2.21 10.81 2.03
CA PHE A 61 -3.63 10.82 2.36
C PHE A 61 -4.03 12.22 2.80
N LEU A 62 -5.18 12.69 2.34
CA LEU A 62 -5.81 13.87 2.93
C LEU A 62 -6.33 13.52 4.33
N ASP A 63 -6.35 14.49 5.24
CA ASP A 63 -6.76 14.28 6.64
C ASP A 63 -8.17 13.69 6.76
N ARG A 64 -9.09 14.10 5.88
CA ARG A 64 -10.46 13.56 5.85
C ARG A 64 -10.54 12.05 5.62
N VAL A 65 -9.50 11.44 5.06
CA VAL A 65 -9.47 10.00 4.81
C VAL A 65 -9.40 9.21 6.12
N GLU A 66 -8.93 9.82 7.21
CA GLU A 66 -9.05 9.23 8.54
C GLU A 66 -10.51 8.94 8.89
N GLU A 67 -11.37 9.94 8.77
CA GLU A 67 -12.79 9.83 9.06
C GLU A 67 -13.50 8.83 8.12
N ASP A 68 -13.09 8.80 6.85
CA ASP A 68 -13.55 7.81 5.87
C ASP A 68 -13.22 6.37 6.31
N LEU A 69 -11.99 6.13 6.78
CA LEU A 69 -11.54 4.83 7.28
C LEU A 69 -12.21 4.45 8.60
N MET A 70 -12.39 5.40 9.52
CA MET A 70 -13.08 5.16 10.79
C MET A 70 -14.55 4.77 10.60
N ARG A 71 -15.20 5.34 9.58
CA ARG A 71 -16.60 5.03 9.20
C ARG A 71 -16.73 3.83 8.26
N LEU A 72 -15.61 3.24 7.86
CA LEU A 72 -15.60 2.12 6.93
C LEU A 72 -16.27 0.90 7.55
N HIS A 73 -17.25 0.35 6.84
CA HIS A 73 -17.86 -0.91 7.24
C HIS A 73 -16.80 -2.02 7.24
N HIS A 74 -16.77 -2.91 8.24
CA HIS A 74 -15.69 -3.89 8.41
C HIS A 74 -15.48 -4.81 7.19
N TYR A 75 -16.56 -5.19 6.49
CA TYR A 75 -16.48 -5.94 5.23
C TYR A 75 -15.72 -5.23 4.10
N TRP A 76 -15.48 -3.91 4.18
CA TRP A 76 -14.71 -3.17 3.18
C TRP A 76 -13.25 -2.99 3.55
N LEU A 77 -12.84 -3.35 4.77
CA LEU A 77 -11.46 -3.18 5.19
C LEU A 77 -10.49 -3.99 4.33
N ALA A 78 -10.78 -5.26 4.07
CA ALA A 78 -9.94 -6.10 3.21
C ALA A 78 -9.84 -5.56 1.76
N PRO A 79 -10.96 -5.27 1.06
CA PRO A 79 -10.90 -4.64 -0.26
C PRO A 79 -10.13 -3.31 -0.30
N VAL A 80 -10.23 -2.48 0.76
CA VAL A 80 -9.47 -1.23 0.84
C VAL A 80 -7.98 -1.50 1.00
N LYS A 81 -7.58 -2.45 1.85
CA LYS A 81 -6.18 -2.84 2.02
C LYS A 81 -5.58 -3.35 0.72
N ASP A 82 -6.28 -4.22 -0.01
CA ASP A 82 -5.83 -4.76 -1.29
C ASP A 82 -5.67 -3.66 -2.35
N LEU A 83 -6.60 -2.70 -2.39
CA LEU A 83 -6.52 -1.56 -3.29
C LEU A 83 -5.35 -0.64 -2.98
N LEU A 84 -5.15 -0.28 -1.71
CA LEU A 84 -4.03 0.56 -1.30
C LEU A 84 -2.70 -0.13 -1.58
N LEU A 85 -2.59 -1.44 -1.32
CA LEU A 85 -1.39 -2.21 -1.62
C LEU A 85 -1.10 -2.24 -3.13
N GLY A 86 -2.11 -2.49 -3.95
CA GLY A 86 -1.97 -2.47 -5.41
C GLY A 86 -1.59 -1.08 -5.96
N LEU A 87 -2.14 -0.02 -5.38
CA LEU A 87 -1.77 1.36 -5.76
C LEU A 87 -0.34 1.70 -5.35
N ASP A 88 0.08 1.34 -4.14
CA ASP A 88 1.45 1.57 -3.68
C ASP A 88 2.46 0.82 -4.55
N ALA A 89 2.19 -0.45 -4.86
CA ALA A 89 3.01 -1.25 -5.78
C ALA A 89 3.10 -0.61 -7.18
N SER A 90 1.99 -0.09 -7.70
CA SER A 90 1.98 0.65 -8.98
C SER A 90 2.80 1.93 -8.95
N MET A 91 2.87 2.62 -7.81
CA MET A 91 3.74 3.80 -7.65
C MET A 91 5.20 3.39 -7.54
N ASN A 92 5.51 2.34 -6.78
CA ASN A 92 6.86 1.81 -6.64
C ASN A 92 7.47 1.35 -7.97
N ALA A 93 6.69 0.63 -8.79
CA ALA A 93 7.13 0.11 -10.08
C ALA A 93 7.16 1.18 -11.19
N ARG A 94 6.72 2.42 -10.91
CA ARG A 94 6.53 3.45 -11.93
C ARG A 94 7.87 4.02 -12.39
N ASP A 95 8.09 3.94 -13.70
CA ASP A 95 9.14 4.70 -14.39
C ASP A 95 8.54 5.97 -15.01
N THR A 96 8.74 7.10 -14.34
CA THR A 96 8.22 8.42 -14.78
C THR A 96 8.81 8.90 -16.11
N ARG A 97 9.93 8.30 -16.56
CA ARG A 97 10.56 8.64 -17.85
C ARG A 97 9.93 7.89 -19.03
N LYS A 98 9.32 6.72 -18.77
CA LYS A 98 8.74 5.87 -19.81
C LYS A 98 7.27 6.15 -20.06
N SER A 99 6.51 6.52 -19.03
CA SER A 99 5.07 6.77 -19.18
C SER A 99 4.55 7.82 -18.19
N PRO A 100 3.64 8.70 -18.63
CA PRO A 100 2.99 9.65 -17.74
C PRO A 100 2.08 8.97 -16.71
N GLU A 101 1.64 7.73 -16.93
CA GLU A 101 0.81 6.94 -16.00
C GLU A 101 1.48 5.59 -15.66
N PRO A 102 1.32 5.08 -14.43
CA PRO A 102 1.86 3.79 -14.02
C PRO A 102 1.13 2.62 -14.69
N ALA A 103 1.77 1.45 -14.70
CA ALA A 103 1.06 0.19 -14.92
C ALA A 103 0.25 -0.14 -13.65
N TRP A 104 -1.08 -0.12 -13.76
CA TRP A 104 -1.95 -0.34 -12.61
C TRP A 104 -2.06 -1.81 -12.23
N HIS A 105 -1.75 -2.15 -10.97
CA HIS A 105 -2.04 -3.47 -10.38
C HIS A 105 -3.51 -3.64 -9.97
N THR A 106 -4.28 -2.55 -10.03
CA THR A 106 -5.72 -2.52 -9.77
C THR A 106 -6.45 -1.82 -10.91
N ARG A 107 -7.75 -2.06 -11.06
CA ARG A 107 -8.56 -1.40 -12.10
C ARG A 107 -8.82 0.06 -11.73
N VAL A 108 -7.92 0.93 -12.20
CA VAL A 108 -8.05 2.39 -12.13
C VAL A 108 -8.71 2.89 -13.40
N THR A 109 -9.69 3.78 -13.22
CA THR A 109 -10.31 4.50 -14.34
C THR A 109 -10.45 5.98 -13.99
N PRO A 110 -10.31 6.90 -14.94
CA PRO A 110 -10.72 8.28 -14.74
C PRO A 110 -12.23 8.35 -14.55
N GLU A 111 -12.66 9.30 -13.72
CA GLU A 111 -14.06 9.65 -13.52
C GLU A 111 -14.61 10.35 -14.78
N SER A 112 -15.91 10.20 -15.05
CA SER A 112 -16.50 10.82 -16.24
C SER A 112 -16.44 12.35 -16.17
N GLU A 113 -16.28 13.03 -17.30
CA GLU A 113 -16.23 14.50 -17.38
C GLU A 113 -17.37 15.18 -16.62
N THR A 114 -18.58 14.61 -16.72
CA THR A 114 -19.75 15.08 -16.01
C THR A 114 -19.62 15.02 -14.48
N ARG A 115 -18.88 14.05 -13.93
CA ARG A 115 -18.74 13.80 -12.50
C ARG A 115 -17.49 14.40 -11.88
N LYS A 116 -16.51 14.84 -12.69
CA LYS A 116 -15.29 15.52 -12.19
C LYS A 116 -15.57 16.70 -11.26
N ARG A 117 -16.68 17.42 -11.50
CA ARG A 117 -17.15 18.52 -10.64
C ARG A 117 -17.38 18.12 -9.17
N LEU A 118 -17.63 16.84 -8.89
CA LEU A 118 -17.88 16.30 -7.56
C LEU A 118 -16.61 15.77 -6.88
N CYS A 119 -15.49 15.75 -7.59
CA CYS A 119 -14.21 15.21 -7.13
C CYS A 119 -13.20 16.32 -6.77
N GLY A 120 -13.71 17.52 -6.45
CA GLY A 120 -12.90 18.62 -5.96
C GLY A 120 -12.63 18.47 -4.46
N PHE A 121 -11.35 18.35 -4.08
CA PHE A 121 -10.94 18.28 -2.68
C PHE A 121 -9.81 19.27 -2.41
N THR A 122 -9.81 19.84 -1.20
CA THR A 122 -8.68 20.61 -0.69
C THR A 122 -7.51 19.68 -0.46
N ASP A 123 -6.43 19.93 -1.18
CA ASP A 123 -5.23 19.10 -1.16
C ASP A 123 -4.31 19.47 0.02
N LEU A 124 -3.18 18.78 0.13
CA LEU A 124 -2.20 18.96 1.22
C LEU A 124 -1.60 20.37 1.31
N ASP A 125 -1.65 21.14 0.24
CA ASP A 125 -1.16 22.53 0.19
C ASP A 125 -2.29 23.57 0.36
N GLY A 126 -3.51 23.12 0.66
CA GLY A 126 -4.68 23.99 0.83
C GLY A 126 -5.35 24.40 -0.48
N MET A 127 -4.85 23.99 -1.65
CA MET A 127 -5.49 24.28 -2.94
C MET A 127 -6.52 23.22 -3.30
N THR A 128 -7.67 23.62 -3.82
CA THR A 128 -8.66 22.67 -4.34
C THR A 128 -8.17 22.07 -5.66
N ARG A 129 -8.05 20.74 -5.71
CA ARG A 129 -7.71 19.98 -6.92
C ARG A 129 -8.75 18.92 -7.22
N VAL A 130 -8.78 18.49 -8.48
CA VAL A 130 -9.65 17.40 -8.93
C VAL A 130 -8.93 16.07 -8.74
N PHE A 131 -9.59 15.13 -8.05
CA PHE A 131 -9.13 13.75 -7.83
C PHE A 131 -9.99 12.81 -8.68
N ASP A 132 -9.74 12.82 -9.99
CA ASP A 132 -10.56 12.12 -10.99
C ASP A 132 -10.16 10.65 -11.17
N LEU A 133 -8.97 10.22 -10.76
CA LEU A 133 -8.64 8.79 -10.79
C LEU A 133 -9.40 8.08 -9.68
N HIS A 134 -10.02 6.94 -10.03
CA HIS A 134 -10.68 6.10 -9.04
C HIS A 134 -10.44 4.62 -9.24
N ALA A 135 -10.28 3.92 -8.12
CA ALA A 135 -10.32 2.46 -8.05
C ALA A 135 -11.67 1.99 -7.48
N ARG A 136 -12.13 0.82 -7.92
CA ARG A 136 -13.42 0.25 -7.51
C ARG A 136 -13.22 -0.86 -6.50
N MET A 137 -13.93 -0.79 -5.38
CA MET A 137 -14.04 -1.89 -4.42
C MET A 137 -15.12 -2.87 -4.90
N THR A 138 -14.75 -3.99 -5.51
CA THR A 138 -15.72 -5.04 -5.88
C THR A 138 -16.06 -5.95 -4.70
N PRO A 139 -17.29 -6.51 -4.61
CA PRO A 139 -18.43 -6.39 -5.53
C PRO A 139 -19.30 -5.12 -5.30
N ASN A 140 -18.93 -4.26 -4.34
CA ASN A 140 -19.78 -3.17 -3.89
C ASN A 140 -19.60 -1.85 -4.69
N ALA A 141 -20.43 -0.86 -4.38
CA ALA A 141 -20.33 0.48 -4.99
C ALA A 141 -19.21 1.34 -4.34
N GLY A 142 -18.21 0.73 -3.70
CA GLY A 142 -17.13 1.45 -3.05
C GLY A 142 -16.17 2.06 -4.08
N ARG A 143 -15.68 3.27 -3.81
CA ARG A 143 -14.74 4.03 -4.62
C ARG A 143 -13.62 4.57 -3.74
N LEU A 144 -12.41 4.48 -4.25
CA LEU A 144 -11.25 5.17 -3.73
C LEU A 144 -10.85 6.21 -4.79
N HIS A 145 -10.88 7.49 -4.43
CA HIS A 145 -10.48 8.58 -5.34
C HIS A 145 -9.08 9.09 -4.97
N PHE A 146 -8.28 9.34 -6.01
CA PHE A 146 -6.92 9.80 -5.84
C PHE A 146 -6.46 10.63 -7.04
N ARG A 147 -5.28 11.24 -6.92
CA ARG A 147 -4.56 11.88 -8.03
C ARG A 147 -3.10 11.44 -8.02
N LEU A 148 -2.43 11.58 -9.17
CA LEU A 148 -0.98 11.42 -9.25
C LEU A 148 -0.27 12.74 -8.94
N CYS A 149 0.76 12.67 -8.11
CA CYS A 149 1.74 13.73 -7.96
C CYS A 149 2.92 13.40 -8.89
N ARG A 150 3.11 14.22 -9.92
CA ARG A 150 4.15 13.95 -10.94
C ARG A 150 5.56 14.28 -10.44
N GLU A 151 5.67 15.18 -9.47
CA GLU A 151 6.95 15.72 -8.99
C GLU A 151 7.71 14.70 -8.15
N ASP A 152 7.01 13.93 -7.31
CA ASP A 152 7.60 12.95 -6.39
C ASP A 152 7.21 11.51 -6.70
N GLY A 153 6.45 11.29 -7.78
CA GLY A 153 6.01 9.95 -8.19
C GLY A 153 4.96 9.32 -7.28
N THR A 154 4.41 10.06 -6.31
CA THR A 154 3.43 9.55 -5.35
C THR A 154 1.99 9.67 -5.87
N ALA A 155 1.05 9.03 -5.16
CA ALA A 155 -0.38 9.28 -5.32
C ALA A 155 -0.97 9.89 -4.04
N VAL A 156 -1.90 10.83 -4.18
CA VAL A 156 -2.62 11.43 -3.05
C VAL A 156 -4.06 10.91 -3.03
N ILE A 157 -4.43 10.22 -1.97
CA ILE A 157 -5.75 9.65 -1.71
C ILE A 157 -6.62 10.73 -1.07
N ALA A 158 -7.77 11.02 -1.68
CA ALA A 158 -8.69 12.06 -1.19
C ALA A 158 -10.00 11.52 -0.63
N TYR A 159 -10.37 10.28 -0.96
CA TYR A 159 -11.63 9.71 -0.51
C TYR A 159 -11.61 8.20 -0.54
N ILE A 160 -12.16 7.58 0.51
CA ILE A 160 -12.45 6.14 0.57
C ILE A 160 -13.89 5.95 1.05
N GLY A 161 -14.75 5.34 0.24
CA GLY A 161 -16.10 5.08 0.71
C GLY A 161 -17.07 4.71 -0.39
N ARG A 162 -18.36 4.96 -0.17
CA ARG A 162 -19.38 4.74 -1.21
C ARG A 162 -19.17 5.71 -2.36
N LYS A 163 -19.59 5.34 -3.56
CA LYS A 163 -19.67 6.28 -4.68
C LYS A 163 -20.28 7.61 -4.21
N ILE A 164 -19.54 8.70 -4.38
CA ILE A 164 -20.00 10.06 -4.08
C ILE A 164 -21.30 10.31 -4.86
N GLN A 165 -22.40 10.50 -4.12
CA GLN A 165 -23.72 10.78 -4.66
C GLN A 165 -23.88 12.31 -4.75
N SER A 166 -24.48 12.75 -5.86
CA SER A 166 -24.89 14.13 -6.10
C SER A 166 -26.23 14.42 -5.42
#